data_AF-A0A7Y8L8X1-F1
#
_entry.id   AF-A0A7Y8L8X1-F1
#
_cell.length_a   1.000
_cell.length_b   1.000
_cell.length_c   1.000
_cell.angle_alpha   90.00
_cell.angle_beta   90.00
_cell.angle_gamma   90.00
#
_symmetry.space_group_name_H-M   'P 1'
#
loop_
_entity.id
_entity.type
_entity.pdbx_description
1 polymer ?
#
loop_
_entity_poly.entity_id
_entity_poly.type
_entity_poly.pdbx_seq_one_letter_code
_entity_poly.pdbx_strand_id
1 'polypeptide(L)'
;LFAANMAALLGAEAIGQSPHLTGSSDMGDITHLMPGLHPMIKAGSAKVHTESFCIEDTRLACVETAKGLAMTVIDLLWDGAREGLAIKSAYKPRYGKEQFLKFWEELCKEA
;
A
#
# COMPACT_ATOMS: atom_id res chain seq x y z
N LEU A 1 -8.48 -7.72 0.86
CA LEU A 1 -9.09 -6.80 1.85
C LEU A 1 -9.36 -5.44 1.21
N PHE A 2 -8.37 -4.55 1.11
CA PHE A 2 -8.58 -3.17 0.60
C PHE A 2 -9.36 -3.04 -0.71
N ALA A 3 -9.03 -3.82 -1.75
CA ALA A 3 -9.74 -3.76 -3.02
C ALA A 3 -11.24 -4.12 -2.89
N ALA A 4 -11.59 -5.08 -2.02
CA ALA A 4 -12.98 -5.44 -1.74
C ALA A 4 -13.70 -4.33 -0.94
N ASN A 5 -13.01 -3.69 -0.01
CA ASN A 5 -13.54 -2.56 0.74
C ASN A 5 -13.81 -1.36 -0.17
N MET A 6 -12.89 -1.07 -1.09
CA MET A 6 -13.09 -0.03 -2.09
C MET A 6 -14.22 -0.38 -3.06
N ALA A 7 -14.37 -1.66 -3.46
CA ALA A 7 -15.51 -2.10 -4.27
C ALA A 7 -16.84 -1.89 -3.56
N ALA A 8 -16.90 -2.14 -2.24
CA ALA A 8 -18.11 -1.92 -1.45
C ALA A 8 -18.46 -0.42 -1.31
N LEU A 9 -17.46 0.46 -1.32
CA LEU A 9 -17.65 1.91 -1.22
C LEU A 9 -17.99 2.55 -2.57
N LEU A 10 -17.38 2.09 -3.67
CA LEU A 10 -17.36 2.80 -4.95
C LEU A 10 -17.95 2.01 -6.12
N GLY A 11 -18.33 0.75 -5.91
CA GLY A 11 -18.71 -0.18 -6.98
C GLY A 11 -17.54 -1.00 -7.49
N ALA A 12 -17.82 -2.21 -7.99
CA ALA A 12 -16.79 -3.14 -8.48
C ALA A 12 -16.09 -2.62 -9.75
N GLU A 13 -16.82 -1.85 -10.56
CA GLU A 13 -16.34 -1.18 -11.77
C GLU A 13 -15.30 -0.10 -11.51
N ALA A 14 -15.25 0.44 -10.28
CA ALA A 14 -14.24 1.40 -9.87
C ALA A 14 -12.88 0.75 -9.53
N ILE A 15 -12.83 -0.58 -9.45
CA ILE A 15 -11.63 -1.33 -9.07
C ILE A 15 -10.94 -1.89 -10.30
N GLY A 16 -9.66 -1.55 -10.45
CA GLY A 16 -8.81 -2.07 -11.52
C GLY A 16 -7.46 -2.52 -10.99
N GLN A 17 -6.78 -3.35 -11.77
CA GLN A 17 -5.37 -3.64 -11.56
C GLN A 17 -4.53 -2.78 -12.50
N SER A 18 -3.60 -2.02 -11.92
CA SER A 18 -2.57 -1.35 -12.72
C SER A 18 -1.54 -2.39 -13.17
N PRO A 19 -0.98 -2.27 -14.40
CA PRO A 19 0.26 -2.96 -14.71
C PRO A 19 1.37 -2.52 -13.74
N HIS A 20 2.48 -3.26 -13.72
CA HIS A 20 3.65 -2.91 -12.93
C HIS A 20 4.09 -1.47 -13.24
N LEU A 21 4.20 -0.65 -12.19
CA LEU A 21 4.67 0.73 -12.27
C LEU A 21 6.11 0.80 -11.75
N THR A 22 6.98 1.48 -12.49
CA THR A 22 8.34 1.79 -12.01
C THR A 22 8.26 3.03 -11.13
N GLY A 23 8.22 2.83 -9.81
CA GLY A 23 8.22 3.90 -8.81
C GLY A 23 9.34 3.68 -7.78
N SER A 24 9.65 4.74 -7.02
CA SER A 24 10.61 4.68 -5.91
C SER A 24 9.95 5.21 -4.64
N SER A 25 9.78 4.34 -3.65
CA SER A 25 9.21 4.67 -2.33
C SER A 25 9.82 3.75 -1.27
N ASP A 26 10.04 4.33 -0.09
CA ASP A 26 10.49 3.66 1.14
C ASP A 26 9.55 2.55 1.63
N MET A 27 8.29 2.50 1.17
CA MET A 27 7.39 1.38 1.45
C MET A 27 7.99 0.03 1.01
N GLY A 28 8.85 0.04 -0.01
CA GLY A 28 9.65 -1.11 -0.42
C GLY A 28 10.44 -1.71 0.74
N ASP A 29 11.04 -0.89 1.59
CA ASP A 29 11.86 -1.29 2.74
C ASP A 29 11.02 -2.04 3.78
N ILE A 30 9.83 -1.52 4.09
CA ILE A 30 8.88 -2.16 4.99
C ILE A 30 8.42 -3.52 4.44
N THR A 31 8.10 -3.58 3.15
CA THR A 31 7.64 -4.80 2.47
C THR A 31 8.75 -5.83 2.23
N HIS A 32 9.99 -5.58 2.65
CA HIS A 32 11.02 -6.62 2.78
C HIS A 32 10.95 -7.34 4.14
N LEU A 33 10.43 -6.67 5.17
CA LEU A 33 10.43 -7.13 6.56
C LEU A 33 9.09 -7.76 6.97
N MET A 34 7.97 -7.26 6.44
CA MET A 34 6.63 -7.67 6.85
C MET A 34 5.61 -7.45 5.71
N PRO A 35 4.39 -8.02 5.80
CA PRO A 35 3.34 -7.69 4.84
C PRO A 35 3.04 -6.18 4.87
N GLY A 36 2.92 -5.58 3.68
CA GLY A 36 2.52 -4.19 3.51
C GLY A 36 1.65 -4.02 2.27
N LEU A 37 0.90 -2.92 2.23
CA LEU A 37 0.00 -2.56 1.15
C LEU A 37 0.34 -1.15 0.67
N HIS A 38 0.56 -0.99 -0.63
CA HIS A 38 0.76 0.31 -1.27
C HIS A 38 -0.24 0.48 -2.42
N PRO A 39 -1.49 0.91 -2.14
CA PRO A 39 -2.52 0.98 -3.16
C PRO A 39 -2.41 2.28 -3.97
N MET A 40 -2.71 2.20 -5.27
CA MET A 40 -2.78 3.38 -6.14
C MET A 40 -4.22 3.88 -6.21
N ILE A 41 -4.42 5.18 -5.98
CA ILE A 41 -5.72 5.83 -6.08
C ILE A 41 -5.67 6.84 -7.23
N LYS A 42 -6.52 6.64 -8.24
CA LYS A 42 -6.62 7.54 -9.39
C LYS A 42 -7.64 8.64 -9.09
N ALA A 43 -7.20 9.67 -8.37
CA ALA A 43 -8.02 10.82 -7.98
C ALA A 43 -7.61 12.14 -8.65
N GLY A 44 -6.68 12.10 -9.60
CA GLY A 44 -6.14 13.28 -10.27
C GLY A 44 -5.89 13.07 -11.75
N SER A 45 -5.49 14.16 -12.40
CA SER A 45 -5.14 14.21 -13.82
C SER A 45 -3.65 14.41 -14.05
N ALA A 46 -3.25 14.18 -15.31
CA ALA A 46 -1.86 14.18 -15.77
C ALA A 46 -0.95 13.15 -15.05
N LYS A 47 0.33 13.13 -15.44
CA LYS A 47 1.34 12.28 -14.79
C LYS A 47 1.79 12.94 -13.49
N VAL A 48 2.11 12.12 -12.48
CA VAL A 48 2.78 12.60 -11.27
C VAL A 48 4.09 13.31 -11.62
N HIS A 49 4.49 14.31 -10.82
CA HIS A 49 5.67 15.16 -11.01
C HIS A 49 5.66 16.09 -12.24
N THR A 50 4.50 16.40 -12.81
CA THR A 50 4.36 17.47 -13.81
C THR A 50 3.70 18.69 -13.22
N GLU A 51 3.92 19.87 -13.83
CA GLU A 51 3.22 21.11 -13.44
C GLU A 51 1.70 21.02 -13.59
N SER A 52 1.23 20.12 -14.47
CA SER A 52 -0.20 19.92 -14.75
C SER A 52 -0.86 18.90 -13.83
N PHE A 53 -0.12 18.26 -12.92
CA PHE A 53 -0.71 17.30 -11.99
C PHE A 53 -1.63 18.01 -11.00
N CYS A 54 -2.88 17.56 -10.93
CA CYS A 54 -3.88 18.11 -10.02
C CYS A 54 -4.75 16.97 -9.47
N ILE A 55 -5.09 17.05 -8.17
CA ILE A 55 -6.12 16.19 -7.57
C ILE A 55 -7.48 16.78 -7.94
N GLU A 56 -8.25 16.05 -8.73
CA GLU A 56 -9.55 16.48 -9.24
C GLU A 56 -10.69 15.99 -8.34
N ASP A 57 -10.54 14.80 -7.76
CA ASP A 57 -11.50 14.22 -6.82
C ASP A 57 -10.89 14.14 -5.42
N THR A 58 -10.97 15.26 -4.70
CA THR A 58 -10.47 15.37 -3.31
C THR A 58 -11.23 14.46 -2.35
N ARG A 59 -12.50 14.17 -2.63
CA ARG A 59 -13.30 13.28 -1.79
C ARG A 59 -12.82 11.85 -1.92
N LEU A 60 -12.55 11.37 -3.13
CA LEU A 60 -11.95 10.06 -3.37
C LEU A 60 -10.55 9.98 -2.76
N ALA A 61 -9.70 10.96 -3.05
CA ALA A 61 -8.32 11.02 -2.56
C ALA A 61 -8.22 10.97 -1.03
N CYS A 62 -9.12 11.68 -0.33
CA CYS A 62 -9.05 11.81 1.12
C CYS A 62 -10.07 10.91 1.82
N VAL A 63 -11.37 11.15 1.62
CA VAL A 63 -12.44 10.56 2.44
C VAL A 63 -12.68 9.09 2.10
N GLU A 64 -12.91 8.76 0.82
CA GLU A 64 -13.24 7.37 0.45
C GLU A 64 -12.02 6.45 0.59
N THR A 65 -10.82 6.95 0.27
CA THR A 65 -9.56 6.22 0.54
C THR A 65 -9.34 5.99 2.03
N ALA A 66 -9.55 7.00 2.89
CA ALA A 66 -9.42 6.84 4.33
C ALA A 66 -10.41 5.80 4.88
N LYS A 67 -11.65 5.78 4.40
CA LYS A 67 -12.63 4.74 4.76
C LYS A 67 -12.16 3.36 4.33
N GLY A 68 -11.68 3.19 3.09
CA GLY A 68 -11.17 1.91 2.61
C GLY A 68 -9.99 1.38 3.45
N LEU A 69 -9.08 2.27 3.85
CA LEU A 69 -7.97 1.94 4.76
C LEU A 69 -8.50 1.57 6.16
N ALA A 70 -9.43 2.34 6.71
CA ALA A 70 -10.03 2.05 8.02
C ALA A 70 -10.78 0.71 8.04
N MET A 71 -11.56 0.41 7.00
CA MET A 71 -12.20 -0.90 6.83
C MET A 71 -11.16 -2.02 6.75
N THR A 72 -10.03 -1.79 6.05
CA THR A 72 -8.95 -2.77 5.99
C THR A 72 -8.30 -3.00 7.35
N VAL A 73 -8.14 -1.95 8.17
CA VAL A 73 -7.67 -2.09 9.55
C VAL A 73 -8.65 -2.92 10.38
N ILE A 74 -9.97 -2.69 10.22
CA ILE A 74 -11.00 -3.50 10.90
C ILE A 74 -10.89 -4.96 10.47
N ASP A 75 -10.82 -5.26 9.18
CA ASP A 75 -10.68 -6.64 8.68
C ASP A 75 -9.45 -7.35 9.28
N LEU A 76 -8.34 -6.63 9.39
CA LEU A 76 -7.09 -7.17 9.92
C LEU A 76 -7.14 -7.44 11.43
N LEU A 77 -7.86 -6.61 12.20
CA LEU A 77 -7.81 -6.59 13.67
C LEU A 77 -9.05 -7.19 14.35
N TRP A 78 -10.19 -7.29 13.65
CA TRP A 78 -11.40 -7.90 14.17
C TRP A 78 -11.19 -9.38 14.52
N ASP A 79 -12.04 -9.92 15.41
CA ASP A 79 -12.03 -11.33 15.83
C ASP A 79 -10.64 -11.78 16.33
N GLY A 80 -10.07 -10.97 17.24
CA GLY A 80 -8.74 -11.22 17.78
C GLY A 80 -7.61 -11.15 16.74
N ALA A 81 -7.77 -10.32 15.71
CA ALA A 81 -6.85 -10.17 14.58
C ALA A 81 -6.61 -11.46 13.79
N ARG A 82 -7.58 -12.38 13.74
CA ARG A 82 -7.44 -13.68 13.07
C ARG A 82 -6.89 -13.55 11.65
N GLU A 83 -7.48 -12.65 10.85
CA GLU A 83 -7.07 -12.43 9.45
C GLU A 83 -5.66 -11.81 9.36
N GLY A 84 -5.38 -10.78 10.17
CA GLY A 84 -4.07 -10.13 10.19
C GLY A 84 -2.95 -11.08 10.62
N LEU A 85 -3.20 -11.94 11.60
CA LEU A 85 -2.26 -12.97 12.05
C LEU A 85 -2.05 -14.05 11.00
N ALA A 86 -3.10 -14.47 10.30
CA ALA A 86 -2.99 -15.41 9.18
C ALA A 86 -2.09 -14.85 8.08
N ILE A 87 -2.34 -13.62 7.63
CA ILE A 87 -1.51 -12.92 6.62
C ILE A 87 -0.06 -12.80 7.09
N LYS A 88 0.16 -12.35 8.33
CA LYS A 88 1.50 -12.21 8.91
C LYS A 88 2.24 -13.55 8.95
N SER A 89 1.57 -14.64 9.30
CA SER A 89 2.17 -15.97 9.40
C SER A 89 2.51 -16.60 8.04
N ALA A 90 1.71 -16.29 7.01
CA ALA A 90 1.90 -16.81 5.66
C ALA A 90 2.97 -16.05 4.86
N TYR A 91 3.25 -14.80 5.24
CA TYR A 91 4.24 -13.97 4.58
C TYR A 91 5.66 -14.44 4.90
N LYS A 92 6.50 -14.51 3.85
CA LYS A 92 7.92 -14.88 3.95
C LYS A 92 8.76 -13.62 3.72
N PRO A 93 9.29 -12.99 4.78
CA PRO A 93 10.15 -11.82 4.63
C PRO A 93 11.37 -12.14 3.78
N ARG A 94 11.77 -11.19 2.93
CA ARG A 94 13.03 -11.30 2.18
C ARG A 94 14.23 -11.08 3.08
N TYR A 95 14.09 -10.22 4.08
CA TYR A 95 15.12 -9.96 5.09
C TYR A 95 14.53 -10.05 6.49
N GLY A 96 15.35 -10.49 7.45
CA GLY A 96 15.17 -10.12 8.85
C GLY A 96 15.60 -8.68 9.10
N LYS A 97 15.17 -8.07 10.22
CA LYS A 97 15.52 -6.67 10.57
C LYS A 97 17.02 -6.40 10.54
N GLU A 98 17.81 -7.23 11.21
CA GLU A 98 19.28 -7.06 11.27
C GLU A 98 19.94 -7.22 9.90
N GLN A 99 19.46 -8.17 9.09
CA GLN A 99 19.95 -8.39 7.73
C GLN A 99 19.66 -7.19 6.83
N PHE A 100 18.45 -6.62 6.94
CA PHE A 100 18.08 -5.43 6.18
C PHE A 100 18.92 -4.22 6.57
N LEU A 101 19.11 -3.97 7.87
CA LEU A 101 19.93 -2.86 8.35
C LEU A 101 21.39 -3.00 7.89
N LYS A 102 21.96 -4.19 7.99
CA LYS A 102 23.31 -4.45 7.49
C LYS A 102 23.41 -4.22 5.99
N PHE A 103 22.47 -4.74 5.21
CA PHE A 103 22.40 -4.50 3.76
C PHE A 103 22.34 -3.00 3.46
N TRP A 104 21.51 -2.25 4.17
CA TRP A 104 21.36 -0.81 3.97
C TRP A 104 22.65 -0.05 4.30
N GLU A 105 23.31 -0.38 5.42
CA GLU A 105 24.60 0.19 5.79
C GLU A 105 25.71 -0.08 4.77
N GLU A 106 25.72 -1.27 4.17
CA GLU A 106 26.66 -1.63 3.10
C GLU A 106 26.37 -0.83 1.82
N LEU A 107 25.10 -0.78 1.39
CA LEU A 107 24.66 -0.02 0.22
C LEU A 107 25.02 1.47 0.32
N CYS A 108 24.78 2.09 1.49
CA CYS A 108 25.07 3.51 1.70
C CYS A 108 26.56 3.85 1.75
N LYS A 109 27.46 2.87 1.92
CA LYS A 109 28.91 3.10 1.85
C LYS A 109 29.45 3.10 0.42
N GLU A 110 28.72 2.52 -0.52
CA GLU A 110 29.08 2.44 -1.94
C GLU A 110 28.59 3.66 -2.74
N ALA A 111 27.77 4.51 -2.14
CA ALA A 111 27.23 5.76 -2.71
C ALA A 111 28.07 6.98 -2.33
#